data_AF-U1NZQ4-F1
#
_entry.id   AF-U1NZQ4-F1
#
_cell.length_a   1.000
_cell.length_b   1.000
_cell.length_c   1.000
_cell.angle_alpha   90.00
_cell.angle_beta   90.00
_cell.angle_gamma   90.00
#
_symmetry.space_group_name_H-M   'P 1'
#
loop_
_entity.id
_entity.type
_entity.pdbx_description
1 polymer ?
#
loop_
_entity_poly.entity_id
_entity_poly.type
_entity_poly.pdbx_seq_one_letter_code
_entity_poly.pdbx_strand_id
1 'polypeptide(L)' 'MFYHSHTSPRSVSGLTQIDERSIPETFALVVFAPHGNALSYRGFKRGLLNWQELRIEADQTAKQLPRL' A
#
# COMPACT_ATOMS: atom_id res chain seq x y z
N MET A 1 -1.55 -6.91 10.50
CA MET A 1 -1.20 -5.94 9.44
C MET A 1 -0.77 -6.77 8.24
N PHE A 2 -1.33 -6.48 7.06
CA PHE A 2 -1.01 -7.16 5.81
C PHE A 2 -0.08 -6.30 4.96
N TYR A 3 0.81 -6.94 4.21
CA TYR A 3 1.72 -6.27 3.29
C TYR A 3 1.89 -7.07 2.01
N HIS A 4 1.77 -6.40 0.87
CA HIS A 4 2.09 -6.98 -0.42
C HIS A 4 2.60 -5.94 -1.41
N SER A 5 3.19 -6.42 -2.49
CA SER A 5 3.74 -5.58 -3.54
C SER A 5 3.03 -5.76 -4.86
N HIS A 6 2.77 -4.66 -5.57
CA HIS A 6 2.36 -4.66 -6.96
C HIS A 6 3.57 -4.43 -7.87
N THR A 7 3.68 -5.25 -8.91
CA THR A 7 4.72 -5.15 -9.95
C THR A 7 4.19 -4.53 -11.24
N SER A 8 2.86 -4.40 -11.37
CA SER A 8 2.19 -3.88 -12.55
C SER A 8 1.77 -2.41 -12.35
N PRO A 9 1.96 -1.54 -13.36
CA PRO A 9 1.53 -0.15 -13.29
C PRO A 9 0.01 0.03 -13.32
N ARG A 10 -0.77 -1.05 -13.53
CA ARG A 10 -2.25 -0.98 -13.48
C ARG A 10 -2.80 -0.70 -12.09
N SER A 11 -2.00 -0.89 -11.04
CA SER A 11 -2.41 -0.71 -9.64
C SER A 11 -1.25 -0.17 -8.79
N VAL A 12 -0.69 0.97 -9.17
CA VAL A 12 0.46 1.59 -8.48
C VAL A 12 0.14 1.87 -7.01
N SER A 13 0.64 1.01 -6.12
CA SER A 13 0.46 1.09 -4.66
C SER A 13 -0.99 1.22 -4.18
N GLY A 14 -1.98 0.93 -5.03
CA GLY A 14 -3.40 1.03 -4.69
C GLY A 14 -3.99 -0.33 -4.37
N LEU A 15 -5.05 -0.36 -3.55
CA LEU A 15 -5.86 -1.57 -3.37
C LEU A 15 -6.66 -1.85 -4.64
N THR A 16 -6.65 -3.11 -5.08
CA THR A 16 -7.56 -3.62 -6.11
C THR A 16 -8.84 -4.16 -5.47
N GLN A 17 -9.90 -4.37 -6.26
CA GLN A 17 -11.12 -5.03 -5.76
C GLN A 17 -10.86 -6.42 -5.15
N ILE A 18 -9.80 -7.11 -5.62
CA ILE A 18 -9.41 -8.40 -5.06
C ILE A 18 -8.81 -8.17 -3.68
N ASP A 19 -7.90 -7.21 -3.53
CA ASP A 19 -7.27 -6.89 -2.25
C ASP A 19 -8.32 -6.48 -1.19
N GLU A 20 -9.26 -5.62 -1.58
CA GLU A 20 -10.30 -5.11 -0.67
C GLU A 20 -11.16 -6.23 -0.05
N ARG A 21 -11.39 -7.31 -0.80
CA ARG A 21 -12.17 -8.48 -0.37
C ARG A 21 -11.34 -9.54 0.34
N SER A 22 -10.06 -9.63 0.00
CA SER A 22 -9.22 -10.77 0.37
C SER A 22 -8.36 -10.52 1.59
N ILE A 23 -8.17 -9.26 2.00
CA ILE A 23 -7.34 -8.90 3.14
C ILE A 23 -8.16 -8.97 4.44
N PRO A 24 -7.93 -9.96 5.33
CA PRO A 24 -8.66 -10.09 6.59
C PRO A 24 -8.19 -9.09 7.66
N GLU A 25 -7.02 -8.48 7.51
CA GLU A 25 -6.43 -7.54 8.47
C GLU A 25 -7.07 -6.15 8.43
N THR A 26 -7.01 -5.44 9.56
CA THR A 26 -7.48 -4.05 9.69
C THR A 26 -6.58 -3.04 8.98
N PHE A 27 -5.32 -3.38 8.70
CA PHE A 27 -4.35 -2.50 8.08
C PHE A 27 -3.63 -3.21 6.95
N ALA A 28 -3.47 -2.52 5.83
CA ALA A 28 -2.75 -2.99 4.66
C ALA A 28 -1.69 -1.97 4.24
N LEU A 29 -0.53 -2.43 3.82
CA LEU A 29 0.50 -1.63 3.17
C LEU A 29 0.70 -2.19 1.77
N VAL A 30 0.53 -1.35 0.76
CA VAL A 30 0.75 -1.75 -0.64
C VAL A 30 1.97 -0.98 -1.14
N VAL A 31 2.98 -1.73 -1.61
CA VAL A 31 4.18 -1.15 -2.22
C VAL A 31 4.17 -1.40 -3.71
N PHE A 32 4.47 -0.39 -4.51
CA PHE A 32 4.77 -0.56 -5.91
C PHE A 32 6.25 -0.86 -6.07
N ALA A 33 6.58 -2.09 -6.46
CA ALA A 33 7.96 -2.56 -6.61
C ALA A 33 8.17 -3.31 -7.94
N PRO A 34 8.04 -2.65 -9.11
CA PRO A 34 8.35 -3.29 -10.37
C PRO A 34 9.82 -3.73 -10.39
N HIS A 35 10.07 -4.93 -10.91
CA HIS A 35 11.41 -5.52 -10.99
C HIS A 35 12.16 -5.62 -9.65
N GLY A 36 11.44 -5.67 -8.52
CA GLY A 36 12.02 -5.77 -7.18
C GLY A 36 12.52 -4.45 -6.59
N ASN A 37 12.42 -3.34 -7.32
CA ASN A 37 12.76 -2.01 -6.82
C ASN A 37 11.52 -1.32 -6.29
N ALA A 38 11.43 -1.11 -4.98
CA ALA A 38 10.35 -0.33 -4.39
C ALA A 38 10.44 1.12 -4.89
N LEU A 39 9.34 1.61 -5.47
CA LEU A 39 9.25 2.96 -6.05
C LEU A 39 8.23 3.82 -5.32
N SER A 40 7.19 3.22 -4.74
CA SER A 40 6.23 3.96 -3.92
C SER A 40 5.48 3.04 -2.98
N TYR A 41 4.76 3.63 -2.03
CA TYR A 41 3.92 2.88 -1.11
C TYR A 41 2.70 3.70 -0.69
N ARG A 42 1.64 2.99 -0.28
CA ARG A 42 0.45 3.56 0.38
C ARG A 42 -0.02 2.66 1.51
N GLY A 43 -0.39 3.28 2.62
CA GLY A 43 -1.02 2.61 3.75
C GLY A 43 -2.53 2.71 3.65
N PHE A 44 -3.22 1.68 4.11
CA PHE A 44 -4.67 1.66 4.17
C PHE A 44 -5.15 1.07 5.50
N LYS A 45 -6.28 1.59 5.97
CA LYS A 45 -7.03 1.07 7.11
C LYS A 45 -8.40 0.60 6.62
N ARG A 46 -8.79 -0.61 7.01
CA ARG A 46 -10.13 -1.12 6.77
C ARG A 46 -11.11 -0.38 7.66
N GLY A 47 -12.00 0.40 7.05
CA GLY A 47 -13.18 0.97 7.69
C GLY A 47 -14.33 -0.03 7.70
N LEU A 48 -15.47 0.38 8.27
CA LEU A 48 -16.69 -0.45 8.33
C LEU A 48 -17.29 -0.73 6.94
N LEU A 49 -17.13 0.21 6.01
CA LEU A 49 -17.72 0.13 4.66
C LEU A 49 -16.67 0.13 3.54
N ASN A 50 -15.58 0.88 3.72
CA ASN A 50 -14.55 1.07 2.70
C ASN A 50 -13.16 1.11 3.33
N TRP A 51 -12.15 0.85 2.53
CA TRP A 51 -10.76 1.11 2.89
C TRP A 51 -10.46 2.62 2.83
N GLN A 52 -9.68 3.11 3.79
CA GLN A 52 -9.25 4.50 3.86
C GLN A 52 -7.74 4.56 3.74
N GLU A 53 -7.23 5.43 2.87
CA GLU A 53 -5.80 5.67 2.77
C GLU A 53 -5.29 6.38 4.04
N LEU A 54 -4.20 5.86 4.60
CA LEU A 54 -3.51 6.42 5.74
C LEU A 54 -2.36 7.29 5.27
N ARG A 55 -2.24 8.48 5.85
CA ARG A 55 -1.05 9.29 5.74
C ARG A 55 0.06 8.66 6.59
N ILE A 56 0.95 7.94 5.94
CA ILE A 56 2.15 7.40 6.58
C ILE A 56 3.24 8.48 6.52
N GLU A 57 3.68 8.95 7.68
CA GLU A 57 4.83 9.81 7.82
C GLU A 57 6.05 8.92 8.09
N ALA A 58 6.94 8.82 7.10
CA ALA A 58 8.21 8.16 7.28
C ALA A 58 9.19 9.13 7.96
N ASP A 59 9.78 8.68 9.06
CA ASP A 59 10.81 9.42 9.78
C ASP A 59 11.96 9.78 8.82
N GLN A 60 12.47 11.01 8.87
CA GLN A 60 13.31 11.62 7.83
C GLN A 60 14.69 10.95 7.65
N THR A 61 14.99 9.92 8.45
CA THR A 61 16.30 9.27 8.55
C THR A 61 16.48 8.08 7.58
N ALA A 62 15.41 7.54 6.98
CA ALA A 62 15.49 6.42 6.03
C ALA A 62 15.37 6.93 4.58
N LYS A 63 16.05 6.28 3.62
CA LYS A 63 15.88 6.52 2.16
C LYS A 63 14.39 6.53 1.83
N GLN A 64 13.82 7.72 1.62
CA GLN A 64 12.38 7.89 1.46
C GLN A 64 11.95 7.40 0.07
N LEU A 65 11.05 6.43 0.08
CA LEU A 65 10.29 6.08 -1.12
C LEU A 65 9.20 7.14 -1.33
N PRO A 66 8.94 7.54 -2.59
CA PRO A 66 7.82 8.42 -2.91
C PRO A 66 6.49 7.91 -2.36
N ARG A 67 5.75 8.79 -1.68
CA ARG A 67 4.34 8.55 -1.33
C ARG A 67 3.46 8.96 -2.51
N LEU A 68 2.50 8.12 -2.90
CA LEU A 68 1.52 8.43 -3.95
C LEU A 68 0.12 8.52 -3.40
#